data_AF-A0A2E9MDQ7-F1
#
_entry.id   AF-A0A2E9MDQ7-F1
#
_cell.length_a   1.000
_cell.length_b   1.000
_cell.length_c   1.000
_cell.angle_alpha   90.00
_cell.angle_beta   90.00
_cell.angle_gamma   90.00
#
_symmetry.space_group_name_H-M   'P 1'
#
loop_
_entity.id
_entity.type
_entity.pdbx_description
1 polymer ?
#
loop_
_entity_poly.entity_id
_entity_poly.type
_entity_poly.pdbx_seq_one_letter_code
_entity_poly.pdbx_strand_id
1 'polypeptide(L)'
;MNEILRRRVLATVAAAGLMAIPALGDGPVDVLVDLGVDEGRAEQLLERWQDHHETSEDELVDILATAIENQAPPGLLIDKAAEGLAKSIPSSRLLPALRKWGEQIAVAAKLAEELEGEFDTEGMPMQSVVLRLHLLRRSRVDDAPGSSSPSRHRMRR
;
A
#
# COMPACT_ATOMS: atom_id res chain seq x y z
N MET A 1 -25.73 -6.36 -12.13
CA MET A 1 -24.46 -7.03 -11.80
C MET A 1 -24.65 -7.70 -10.45
N ASN A 2 -24.77 -9.02 -10.47
CA ASN A 2 -25.61 -9.80 -9.55
C ASN A 2 -25.04 -9.98 -8.13
N GLU A 3 -25.91 -9.78 -7.14
CA GLU A 3 -25.74 -10.06 -5.70
C GLU A 3 -25.24 -11.48 -5.38
N ILE A 4 -25.42 -12.40 -6.34
CA ILE A 4 -24.91 -13.78 -6.31
C ILE A 4 -23.37 -13.82 -6.36
N LEU A 5 -22.71 -12.91 -7.09
CA LEU A 5 -21.25 -12.82 -7.08
C LEU A 5 -20.72 -12.27 -5.75
N ARG A 6 -21.39 -11.29 -5.15
CA ARG A 6 -21.03 -10.77 -3.81
C ARG A 6 -21.14 -11.86 -2.74
N ARG A 7 -22.24 -12.64 -2.73
CA ARG A 7 -22.41 -13.75 -1.79
C ARG A 7 -21.39 -14.87 -2.00
N ARG A 8 -20.96 -15.13 -3.24
CA ARG A 8 -19.93 -16.14 -3.50
C ARG A 8 -18.55 -15.70 -3.03
N VAL A 9 -18.15 -14.44 -3.25
CA VAL A 9 -16.89 -13.90 -2.72
C VAL A 9 -16.88 -13.93 -1.20
N LEU A 10 -17.96 -13.50 -0.55
CA LEU A 10 -18.09 -13.56 0.92
C LEU A 10 -18.07 -14.99 1.47
N ALA A 11 -18.69 -15.95 0.78
CA ALA A 11 -18.69 -17.35 1.21
C ALA A 11 -17.33 -18.04 1.03
N THR A 12 -16.56 -17.68 0.01
CA THR A 12 -15.20 -18.23 -0.20
C THR A 12 -14.24 -17.71 0.86
N VAL A 13 -14.40 -16.47 1.33
CA VAL A 13 -13.63 -15.93 2.47
C VAL A 13 -14.03 -16.61 3.79
N ALA A 14 -15.31 -16.90 4.01
CA ALA A 14 -15.78 -17.57 5.22
C ALA A 14 -15.41 -19.07 5.31
N ALA A 15 -15.25 -19.76 4.18
CA ALA A 15 -14.94 -21.20 4.15
C ALA A 15 -13.44 -21.51 4.36
N ALA A 16 -12.55 -20.53 4.28
CA ALA A 16 -11.12 -20.67 4.51
C ALA A 16 -10.72 -20.53 6.00
N GLY A 17 -11.58 -21.03 6.90
CA GLY A 17 -11.55 -20.78 8.35
C GLY A 17 -10.18 -20.60 9.02
N LEU A 18 -9.84 -19.34 9.31
CA LEU A 18 -8.90 -18.80 10.32
C LEU A 18 -8.80 -17.29 9.98
N MET A 19 -9.40 -16.31 10.65
CA MET A 19 -9.93 -16.15 12.00
C MET A 19 -11.25 -15.35 11.93
N ALA A 20 -11.96 -15.27 13.05
CA ALA A 20 -13.09 -14.37 13.26
C ALA A 20 -12.78 -12.97 12.69
N ILE A 21 -13.68 -12.43 11.86
CA ILE A 21 -13.70 -10.99 11.56
C ILE A 21 -14.03 -10.33 12.90
N PRO A 22 -13.07 -9.66 13.58
CA PRO A 22 -13.43 -8.84 14.72
C PRO A 22 -14.35 -7.76 14.17
N ALA A 23 -15.34 -7.33 14.95
CA ALA A 23 -16.02 -6.08 14.63
C ALA A 23 -14.91 -5.04 14.43
N LEU A 24 -14.72 -4.57 13.19
CA LEU A 24 -13.83 -3.46 12.87
C LEU A 24 -14.13 -2.39 13.92
N GLY A 25 -13.13 -2.01 14.73
CA GLY A 25 -13.37 -1.13 15.87
C GLY A 25 -14.07 0.17 15.47
N ASP A 26 -14.70 0.82 16.45
CA ASP A 26 -15.61 1.95 16.25
C ASP A 26 -14.92 3.21 15.66
N GLY A 27 -13.60 3.19 15.39
CA GLY A 27 -12.86 4.31 14.79
C GLY A 27 -11.75 3.94 13.77
N PRO A 28 -11.32 4.93 12.95
CA PRO A 28 -10.22 4.82 11.98
C PRO A 28 -8.89 4.24 12.50
N VAL A 29 -8.53 4.53 13.76
CA VAL A 29 -7.34 3.96 14.41
C VAL A 29 -7.49 2.46 14.59
N ASP A 30 -8.63 2.01 15.12
CA ASP A 30 -8.89 0.60 15.41
C ASP A 30 -8.82 -0.25 14.15
N VAL A 31 -9.36 0.26 13.02
CA VAL A 31 -9.27 -0.40 11.71
C VAL A 31 -7.81 -0.68 11.32
N LEU A 32 -6.92 0.29 11.50
CA LEU A 32 -5.50 0.11 11.18
C LEU A 32 -4.81 -0.84 12.16
N VAL A 33 -5.17 -0.79 13.44
CA VAL A 33 -4.64 -1.70 14.47
C VAL A 33 -5.04 -3.14 14.23
N ASP A 34 -6.31 -3.40 13.90
CA ASP A 34 -6.83 -4.72 13.53
C ASP A 34 -6.11 -5.31 12.31
N LEU A 35 -5.61 -4.44 11.43
CA LEU A 35 -4.82 -4.79 10.25
C LEU A 35 -3.30 -4.92 10.54
N GLY A 36 -2.90 -4.89 11.80
CA GLY A 36 -1.52 -5.11 12.23
C GLY A 36 -0.62 -3.86 12.15
N VAL A 37 -1.20 -2.67 12.11
CA VAL A 37 -0.46 -1.41 12.32
C VAL A 37 -0.28 -1.18 13.82
N ASP A 38 0.87 -0.66 14.22
CA ASP A 38 1.09 -0.20 15.60
C ASP A 38 0.16 0.98 15.93
N GLU A 39 -0.52 0.92 17.07
CA GLU A 39 -1.51 1.92 17.50
C GLU A 39 -0.95 3.35 17.51
N GLY A 40 0.21 3.57 18.13
CA GLY A 40 0.83 4.88 18.19
C GLY A 40 1.24 5.41 16.80
N ARG A 41 1.61 4.51 15.88
CA ARG A 41 1.86 4.88 14.47
C ARG A 41 0.59 5.20 13.71
N ALA A 42 -0.51 4.48 13.97
CA ALA A 42 -1.81 4.75 13.37
C ALA A 42 -2.36 6.11 13.82
N GLU A 43 -2.39 6.35 15.14
CA GLU A 43 -2.79 7.64 15.73
C GLU A 43 -2.00 8.81 15.13
N GLN A 44 -0.67 8.71 15.14
CA GLN A 44 0.19 9.78 14.61
C GLN A 44 -0.02 10.02 13.11
N LEU A 45 -0.32 8.99 12.34
CA LEU A 45 -0.59 9.15 10.91
C LEU A 45 -1.90 9.92 10.69
N LEU A 46 -2.95 9.55 11.41
CA LEU A 46 -4.29 10.12 11.29
C LEU A 46 -4.35 11.55 11.84
N GLU A 47 -3.71 11.82 12.98
CA GLU A 47 -3.55 13.17 13.52
C GLU A 47 -2.87 14.10 12.49
N ARG A 48 -1.74 13.67 11.91
CA ARG A 48 -1.04 14.46 10.89
C ARG A 48 -1.84 14.64 9.61
N TRP A 49 -2.68 13.66 9.25
CA TRP A 49 -3.56 13.78 8.10
C TRP A 49 -4.57 14.92 8.33
N GLN A 50 -5.24 14.92 9.48
CA GLN A 50 -6.20 15.97 9.85
C GLN A 50 -5.55 17.37 9.93
N ASP A 51 -4.31 17.45 10.41
CA ASP A 51 -3.56 18.72 10.48
C ASP A 51 -3.28 19.32 9.11
N HIS A 52 -3.08 18.49 8.08
CA HIS A 52 -2.63 18.93 6.76
C HIS A 52 -3.77 19.03 5.75
N HIS A 53 -4.85 18.26 5.95
CA HIS A 53 -5.86 18.01 4.92
C HIS A 53 -7.27 18.17 5.51
N GLU A 54 -8.11 18.94 4.83
CA GLU A 54 -9.52 19.18 5.23
C GLU A 54 -10.45 17.97 4.94
N THR A 55 -9.93 16.94 4.28
CA THR A 55 -10.70 15.75 3.87
C THR A 55 -10.73 14.71 4.97
N SER A 56 -11.86 14.00 5.10
CA SER A 56 -11.99 12.85 6.01
C SER A 56 -10.84 11.86 5.84
N GLU A 57 -10.45 11.24 6.95
CA GLU A 57 -9.44 10.19 6.99
C GLU A 57 -9.95 8.84 6.46
N ASP A 58 -11.27 8.68 6.30
CA ASP A 58 -11.89 7.45 5.80
C ASP A 58 -11.29 7.00 4.46
N GLU A 59 -11.09 7.92 3.52
CA GLU A 59 -10.53 7.56 2.21
C GLU A 59 -9.07 7.12 2.30
N LEU A 60 -8.30 7.71 3.24
CA LEU A 60 -6.94 7.26 3.51
C LEU A 60 -6.96 5.85 4.10
N VAL A 61 -7.77 5.62 5.14
CA VAL A 61 -7.90 4.34 5.82
C VAL A 61 -8.36 3.25 4.85
N ASP A 62 -9.37 3.51 4.02
CA ASP A 62 -9.86 2.58 3.01
C ASP A 62 -8.74 2.16 2.03
N ILE A 63 -7.91 3.11 1.59
CA ILE A 63 -6.78 2.84 0.68
C ILE A 63 -5.73 1.97 1.37
N LEU A 64 -5.37 2.30 2.61
CA LEU A 64 -4.39 1.54 3.37
C LEU A 64 -4.91 0.13 3.68
N ALA A 65 -6.15 0.02 4.14
CA ALA A 65 -6.81 -1.23 4.45
C ALA A 65 -6.89 -2.15 3.23
N THR A 66 -7.37 -1.62 2.10
CA THR A 66 -7.41 -2.39 0.84
C THR A 66 -6.03 -2.91 0.45
N ALA A 67 -4.97 -2.12 0.61
CA ALA A 67 -3.62 -2.56 0.27
C ALA A 67 -3.12 -3.67 1.23
N ILE A 68 -3.35 -3.51 2.54
CA ILE A 68 -2.96 -4.50 3.58
C ILE A 68 -3.71 -5.82 3.37
N GLU A 69 -5.02 -5.78 3.13
CA GLU A 69 -5.83 -6.95 2.80
C GLU A 69 -5.31 -7.67 1.53
N ASN A 70 -4.69 -6.92 0.61
CA ASN A 70 -4.01 -7.45 -0.56
C ASN A 70 -2.54 -7.87 -0.29
N GLN A 71 -2.18 -8.06 0.98
CA GLN A 71 -0.86 -8.51 1.47
C GLN A 71 0.27 -7.47 1.34
N ALA A 72 -0.03 -6.18 1.12
CA ALA A 72 0.99 -5.16 1.22
C ALA A 72 1.45 -5.01 2.69
N PRO A 73 2.77 -4.97 2.99
CA PRO A 73 3.23 -4.85 4.37
C PRO A 73 2.78 -3.52 5.00
N PRO A 74 2.08 -3.54 6.15
CA PRO A 74 1.50 -2.35 6.75
C PRO A 74 2.55 -1.25 7.03
N GLY A 75 3.72 -1.64 7.55
CA GLY A 75 4.80 -0.71 7.85
C GLY A 75 5.24 0.13 6.65
N LEU A 76 5.34 -0.49 5.47
CA LEU A 76 5.72 0.19 4.22
C LEU A 76 4.66 1.20 3.77
N LEU A 77 3.38 0.86 3.91
CA LEU A 77 2.26 1.76 3.58
C LEU A 77 2.22 2.97 4.51
N ILE A 78 2.37 2.75 5.81
CA ILE A 78 2.39 3.82 6.81
C ILE A 78 3.59 4.74 6.59
N ASP A 79 4.79 4.18 6.35
CA ASP A 79 5.99 4.96 6.02
C ASP A 79 5.76 5.84 4.79
N LYS A 80 5.11 5.29 3.76
CA LYS A 80 4.86 6.03 2.52
C LYS A 80 3.82 7.13 2.68
N ALA A 81 2.76 6.87 3.44
CA ALA A 81 1.76 7.87 3.77
C ALA A 81 2.37 9.01 4.61
N ALA A 82 3.14 8.66 5.64
CA ALA A 82 3.86 9.62 6.47
C ALA A 82 4.86 10.46 5.68
N GLU A 83 5.59 9.87 4.72
CA GLU A 83 6.48 10.60 3.80
C GLU A 83 5.70 11.63 2.96
N GLY A 84 4.52 11.25 2.46
CA GLY A 84 3.66 12.15 1.69
C GLY A 84 3.16 13.33 2.50
N LEU A 85 2.75 13.08 3.74
CA LEU A 85 2.33 14.12 4.69
C LEU A 85 3.49 15.06 5.05
N ALA A 86 4.66 14.52 5.37
CA ALA A 86 5.85 15.31 5.68
C ALA A 86 6.31 16.21 4.51
N LYS A 87 5.97 15.82 3.27
CA LYS A 87 6.21 16.61 2.06
C LYS A 87 5.06 17.55 1.70
N SER A 88 4.05 17.65 2.56
CA SER A 88 2.83 18.44 2.36
C SER A 88 2.18 18.19 1.00
N ILE A 89 2.16 16.93 0.55
CA ILE A 89 1.51 16.56 -0.72
C ILE A 89 0.00 16.69 -0.54
N PRO A 90 -0.70 17.47 -1.39
CA PRO A 90 -2.15 17.62 -1.30
C PRO A 90 -2.89 16.26 -1.39
N SER A 91 -3.98 16.09 -0.65
CA SER A 91 -4.83 14.88 -0.64
C SER A 91 -5.15 14.37 -2.05
N SER A 92 -5.55 15.29 -2.95
CA SER A 92 -5.89 15.01 -4.36
C SER A 92 -4.77 14.36 -5.18
N ARG A 93 -3.52 14.49 -4.74
CA ARG A 93 -2.36 13.82 -5.36
C ARG A 93 -1.85 12.65 -4.53
N LEU A 94 -1.93 12.77 -3.20
CA LEU A 94 -1.41 11.75 -2.29
C LEU A 94 -2.26 10.48 -2.32
N LEU A 95 -3.59 10.57 -2.24
CA LEU A 95 -4.47 9.39 -2.20
C LEU A 95 -4.37 8.54 -3.47
N PRO A 96 -4.44 9.09 -4.70
CA PRO A 96 -4.26 8.27 -5.90
C PRO A 96 -2.86 7.65 -6.00
N ALA A 97 -1.83 8.36 -5.51
CA ALA A 97 -0.47 7.85 -5.50
C ALA A 97 -0.30 6.70 -4.50
N LEU A 98 -0.87 6.81 -3.29
CA LEU A 98 -0.86 5.75 -2.28
C LEU A 98 -1.62 4.52 -2.75
N ARG A 99 -2.78 4.69 -3.39
CA ARG A 99 -3.54 3.58 -3.97
C ARG A 99 -2.72 2.78 -4.97
N LYS A 100 -2.17 3.48 -5.99
CA LYS A 100 -1.33 2.85 -7.01
C LYS A 100 -0.09 2.20 -6.40
N TRP A 101 0.54 2.86 -5.44
CA TRP A 101 1.73 2.34 -4.80
C TRP A 101 1.42 1.10 -3.95
N GLY A 102 0.32 1.11 -3.20
CA GLY A 102 -0.15 -0.04 -2.42
C GLY A 102 -0.42 -1.27 -3.29
N GLU A 103 -1.08 -1.09 -4.44
CA GLU A 103 -1.24 -2.17 -5.43
C GLU A 103 0.11 -2.74 -5.89
N GLN A 104 1.08 -1.87 -6.20
CA GLN A 104 2.40 -2.29 -6.65
C GLN A 104 3.19 -3.04 -5.57
N ILE A 105 3.05 -2.61 -4.32
CA ILE A 105 3.68 -3.25 -3.16
C ILE A 105 3.02 -4.59 -2.84
N ALA A 106 1.69 -4.69 -2.89
CA ALA A 106 0.97 -5.95 -2.74
C ALA A 106 1.44 -7.00 -3.76
N VAL A 107 1.61 -6.62 -5.03
CA VAL A 107 2.14 -7.55 -6.03
C VAL A 107 3.60 -7.92 -5.75
N ALA A 108 4.41 -6.99 -5.24
CA ALA A 108 5.79 -7.29 -4.84
C ALA A 108 5.84 -8.21 -3.61
N ALA A 109 4.88 -8.11 -2.69
CA ALA A 109 4.74 -8.97 -1.53
C ALA A 109 4.39 -10.41 -1.92
N LYS A 110 3.39 -10.58 -2.79
CA LYS A 110 3.05 -11.89 -3.38
C LYS A 110 4.25 -12.55 -4.05
N LEU A 111 4.99 -11.78 -4.84
CA LEU A 111 6.21 -12.28 -5.48
C LEU A 111 7.29 -12.63 -4.44
N ALA A 112 7.43 -11.86 -3.36
CA ALA A 112 8.39 -12.19 -2.31
C ALA A 112 8.04 -13.50 -1.59
N GLU A 113 6.76 -13.75 -1.33
CA GLU A 113 6.24 -15.01 -0.77
C GLU A 113 6.46 -16.19 -1.72
N GLU A 114 6.16 -16.04 -3.02
CA GLU A 114 6.40 -17.09 -4.03
C GLU A 114 7.87 -17.48 -4.14
N LEU A 115 8.75 -16.51 -3.90
CA LEU A 115 10.19 -16.65 -3.98
C LEU A 115 10.84 -17.01 -2.62
N GLU A 116 10.03 -17.12 -1.56
CA GLU A 116 10.47 -17.46 -0.22
C GLU A 116 10.98 -18.92 -0.21
N GLY A 117 12.30 -19.07 -0.08
CA GLY A 117 13.01 -20.35 -0.18
C GLY A 117 13.80 -20.56 -1.48
N GLU A 118 13.57 -19.76 -2.51
CA GLU A 118 14.37 -19.76 -3.74
C GLU A 118 15.55 -18.79 -3.68
N PHE A 119 15.42 -17.73 -2.88
CA PHE A 119 16.47 -16.74 -2.67
C PHE A 119 17.14 -16.95 -1.32
N ASP A 120 18.47 -16.94 -1.34
CA ASP A 120 19.26 -16.74 -0.14
C ASP A 120 19.03 -15.30 0.34
N THR A 121 18.06 -15.14 1.23
CA THR A 121 17.68 -13.87 1.83
C THR A 121 18.44 -13.63 3.13
N GLU A 122 19.52 -14.39 3.42
CA GLU A 122 20.28 -14.42 4.68
C GLU A 122 20.13 -13.14 5.54
N GLY A 123 19.26 -13.24 6.56
CA GLY A 123 19.04 -12.21 7.57
C GLY A 123 18.24 -10.97 7.13
N MET A 124 17.68 -10.93 5.92
CA MET A 124 16.91 -9.80 5.42
C MET A 124 15.44 -9.89 5.85
N PRO A 125 14.90 -8.84 6.49
CA PRO A 125 13.47 -8.78 6.80
C PRO A 125 12.63 -8.81 5.52
N MET A 126 11.51 -9.54 5.52
CA MET A 126 10.60 -9.68 4.36
C MET A 126 10.21 -8.32 3.76
N GLN A 127 9.94 -7.30 4.58
CA GLN A 127 9.63 -5.94 4.10
C GLN A 127 10.74 -5.34 3.22
N SER A 128 12.01 -5.62 3.52
CA SER A 128 13.15 -5.17 2.70
C SER A 128 13.21 -5.91 1.36
N VAL A 129 12.85 -7.20 1.34
CA VAL A 129 12.74 -7.98 0.10
C VAL A 129 11.63 -7.40 -0.78
N VAL A 130 10.44 -7.18 -0.22
CA VAL A 130 9.30 -6.57 -0.92
C VAL A 130 9.67 -5.21 -1.52
N LEU A 131 10.30 -4.34 -0.72
CA LEU A 131 10.71 -3.02 -1.19
C LEU A 131 11.73 -3.11 -2.34
N ARG A 132 12.72 -4.01 -2.25
CA ARG A 132 13.70 -4.23 -3.32
C ARG A 132 13.06 -4.76 -4.60
N LEU A 133 12.17 -5.75 -4.50
CA LEU A 133 11.43 -6.30 -5.64
C LEU A 133 10.58 -5.22 -6.31
N HIS A 134 9.90 -4.39 -5.52
CA HIS A 134 9.15 -3.25 -6.03
C HIS A 134 10.06 -2.27 -6.82
N LEU A 135 11.20 -1.90 -6.25
CA LEU A 135 12.15 -0.98 -6.89
C LEU A 135 12.73 -1.57 -8.19
N LEU A 136 13.09 -2.85 -8.21
CA LEU A 136 13.59 -3.55 -9.40
C LEU A 136 12.54 -3.62 -10.52
N ARG A 137 11.27 -3.86 -10.16
CA ARG A 137 10.18 -3.87 -11.14
C ARG A 137 9.94 -2.49 -11.72
N ARG A 138 10.04 -1.44 -10.88
CA ARG A 138 9.92 -0.06 -11.33
C ARG A 138 11.04 0.32 -12.31
N SER A 139 12.30 -0.02 -12.01
CA SER A 139 13.42 0.31 -12.90
C SER A 139 13.31 -0.40 -14.26
N ARG A 140 12.85 -1.66 -14.29
CA ARG A 140 12.62 -2.39 -15.55
C ARG A 140 11.51 -1.81 -16.43
N VAL A 141 10.53 -1.14 -15.82
CA VAL A 141 9.48 -0.42 -16.56
C VAL A 141 10.04 0.86 -17.15
N ASP A 142 10.93 1.55 -16.44
CA ASP A 142 11.59 2.77 -16.91
C ASP A 142 12.63 2.47 -18.03
N ASP A 143 13.27 1.31 -17.98
CA ASP A 143 14.27 0.83 -18.95
C ASP A 143 13.67 0.11 -20.18
N ALA A 144 12.35 -0.06 -20.27
CA ALA A 144 11.72 -0.69 -21.42
C ALA A 144 11.93 0.19 -22.68
N PRO A 145 12.52 -0.35 -23.77
CA PRO A 145 12.81 0.41 -24.98
C PRO A 145 11.50 0.79 -25.68
N GLY A 146 10.99 1.97 -25.33
CA GLY A 146 9.74 2.53 -25.82
C GLY A 146 9.39 3.90 -25.20
N SER A 147 10.02 4.30 -24.09
CA SER A 147 9.85 5.61 -23.46
C SER A 147 10.87 6.66 -23.95
N SER A 148 11.09 6.72 -25.27
CA SER A 148 11.88 7.81 -25.87
C SER A 148 11.10 9.13 -25.82
N SER A 149 11.26 9.91 -24.75
CA SER A 149 11.06 11.37 -24.84
C SER A 149 12.39 12.02 -25.21
N PRO A 150 12.52 12.65 -26.41
CA PRO A 150 13.75 13.30 -26.80
C PRO A 150 13.95 14.57 -25.99
N SER A 151 15.01 14.58 -25.19
CA SER A 151 15.63 15.78 -24.61
C SER A 151 15.89 16.81 -25.72
N ARG A 152 15.00 17.80 -25.88
CA ARG A 152 15.32 19.00 -26.65
C ARG A 152 16.19 19.91 -25.82
N HIS A 153 17.48 19.65 -25.93
CA HIS A 153 18.55 20.58 -25.64
C HIS A 153 18.39 21.80 -26.57
N ARG A 154 17.72 22.86 -26.07
CA ARG A 154 17.66 24.15 -26.78
C ARG A 154 18.91 24.95 -26.40
N MET A 155 20.00 24.66 -27.09
CA MET A 155 21.19 25.48 -27.07
C MET A 155 20.91 26.78 -27.83
N ARG A 156 21.18 27.90 -27.16
CA ARG A 156 21.10 29.26 -27.68
C ARG A 156 21.97 29.44 -28.92
N ARG A 157 21.46 30.18 -29.91
CA ARG A 157 22.21 31.14 -30.71
C ARG A 157 21.37 32.38 -30.87
#